data_AF-A0A0A2HJ20-F1
#
_entry.id   AF-A0A0A2HJ20-F1
#
_cell.length_a   1.000
_cell.length_b   1.000
_cell.length_c   1.000
_cell.angle_alpha   90.00
_cell.angle_beta   90.00
_cell.angle_gamma   90.00
#
_symmetry.space_group_name_H-M   'P 1'
#
loop_
_entity.id
_entity.type
_entity.pdbx_description
1 polymer ?
#
loop_
_entity_poly.entity_id
_entity_poly.type
_entity_poly.pdbx_seq_one_letter_code
_entity_poly.pdbx_strand_id
1 'polypeptide(L)'
;MMNWILVILFVGIILKEFKIVNQLVIKTEKRTIDTILLIIGIVVLFYITYAYATTSIHYLLGLLGTILYIVSYLKNGITSKGFASCYRCLHFVPWNKVEEVHIKQEKSIKISYLGNGGSNRLYFKEKDYDKIIEILSENLVNDLIIIDHN
;
A
#
# COMPACT_ATOMS: atom_id res chain seq x y z
N MET A 1 -22.32 21.55 -11.31
CA MET A 1 -22.67 20.13 -11.06
C MET A 1 -21.48 19.19 -11.18
N MET A 2 -20.62 19.30 -12.20
CA MET A 2 -19.48 18.38 -12.43
C MET A 2 -18.50 18.24 -11.24
N ASN A 3 -18.29 19.29 -10.45
CA ASN A 3 -17.34 19.26 -9.32
C ASN A 3 -17.79 18.38 -8.14
N TRP A 4 -19.09 18.19 -7.92
CA TRP A 4 -19.61 17.36 -6.82
C TRP A 4 -19.48 15.87 -7.10
N ILE A 5 -19.61 15.47 -8.38
CA ILE A 5 -19.38 14.08 -8.80
C ILE A 5 -17.93 13.68 -8.49
N LEU A 6 -16.98 14.59 -8.77
CA LEU A 6 -15.57 14.35 -8.52
C LEU A 6 -15.27 14.21 -7.01
N VAL A 7 -15.90 15.03 -6.16
CA VAL A 7 -15.80 14.90 -4.69
C VAL A 7 -16.31 13.54 -4.22
N ILE A 8 -17.50 13.12 -4.67
CA ILE A 8 -18.09 11.82 -4.31
C ILE A 8 -17.16 10.67 -4.73
N LEU A 9 -16.59 10.76 -5.93
CA LEU A 9 -15.64 9.77 -6.43
C LEU A 9 -14.38 9.69 -5.56
N PHE A 10 -13.79 10.83 -5.18
CA PHE A 10 -12.65 10.86 -4.26
C PHE A 10 -12.97 10.23 -2.91
N VAL A 11 -14.12 10.58 -2.31
CA VAL A 11 -14.55 9.98 -1.04
C VAL A 11 -14.69 8.46 -1.18
N GLY A 12 -15.33 7.98 -2.25
CA GLY A 12 -15.48 6.55 -2.51
C GLY A 12 -14.13 5.80 -2.60
N ILE A 13 -13.16 6.38 -3.30
CA ILE A 13 -11.80 5.82 -3.41
C ILE A 13 -11.11 5.82 -2.04
N ILE A 14 -11.17 6.92 -1.29
CA ILE A 14 -10.55 7.03 0.04
C ILE A 14 -11.12 5.96 0.98
N LEU A 15 -12.45 5.79 1.02
CA LEU A 15 -13.09 4.76 1.85
C LEU A 15 -12.65 3.35 1.48
N LYS A 16 -12.51 3.06 0.18
CA LYS A 16 -11.99 1.77 -0.30
C LYS A 16 -10.54 1.55 0.16
N GLU A 17 -9.67 2.54 0.00
CA GLU A 17 -8.26 2.41 0.39
C GLU A 17 -8.09 2.34 1.91
N PHE A 18 -8.89 3.09 2.68
CA PHE A 18 -8.89 3.05 4.15
C PHE A 18 -9.33 1.69 4.68
N LYS A 19 -10.31 1.05 4.04
CA LYS A 19 -10.73 -0.32 4.36
C LYS A 19 -9.57 -1.31 4.23
N ILE A 20 -8.71 -1.15 3.24
CA ILE A 20 -7.53 -2.02 3.05
C ILE A 20 -6.49 -1.75 4.13
N VAL A 21 -6.22 -0.48 4.46
CA VAL A 21 -5.30 -0.12 5.56
C VAL A 21 -5.73 -0.75 6.88
N ASN A 22 -7.03 -0.76 7.17
CA ASN A 22 -7.57 -1.38 8.38
C ASN A 22 -7.55 -2.91 8.37
N GLN A 23 -7.37 -3.53 7.20
CA GLN A 23 -7.23 -4.99 7.06
C GLN A 23 -5.77 -5.45 7.11
N LEU A 24 -4.81 -4.52 7.22
CA LEU A 24 -3.39 -4.86 7.32
C LEU A 24 -3.11 -5.56 8.65
N VAL A 25 -2.71 -6.82 8.55
CA VAL A 25 -2.27 -7.65 9.67
C VAL A 25 -0.80 -7.37 9.98
N ILE A 26 0.00 -7.11 8.94
CA ILE A 26 1.41 -6.74 9.03
C ILE A 26 1.69 -5.60 8.05
N LYS A 27 2.16 -4.47 8.57
CA LYS A 27 2.50 -3.29 7.75
C LYS A 27 3.91 -3.45 7.18
N THR A 28 4.10 -3.04 5.94
CA THR A 28 5.45 -2.98 5.38
C THR A 28 6.27 -1.91 6.07
N GLU A 29 7.55 -2.18 6.27
CA GLU A 29 8.51 -1.19 6.74
C GLU A 29 8.75 -0.14 5.64
N LYS A 30 8.78 1.13 6.06
CA LYS A 30 8.95 2.27 5.18
C LYS A 30 10.39 2.72 5.21
N ARG A 31 10.98 2.96 4.04
CA ARG A 31 12.31 3.55 3.97
C ARG A 31 12.20 5.02 4.36
N THR A 32 13.21 5.55 5.05
CA THR A 32 13.26 6.96 5.43
C THR A 32 13.05 7.90 4.24
N ILE A 33 13.59 7.52 3.07
CA ILE A 33 13.40 8.28 1.82
C ILE A 33 11.93 8.35 1.39
N ASP A 34 11.15 7.27 1.57
CA ASP A 34 9.73 7.24 1.20
C ASP A 34 8.94 8.19 2.11
N THR A 35 9.30 8.25 3.40
CA THR A 35 8.70 9.17 4.38
C THR A 35 9.04 10.62 4.07
N ILE A 36 10.30 10.91 3.69
CA ILE A 36 10.71 12.26 3.28
C ILE A 36 9.93 12.70 2.05
N LEU A 37 9.82 11.83 1.03
CA LEU A 37 9.03 12.11 -0.18
C LEU A 37 7.55 12.35 0.13
N LEU A 38 6.96 11.58 1.05
CA LEU A 38 5.60 11.81 1.52
C LEU A 38 5.42 13.23 2.09
N ILE A 39 6.33 13.65 2.97
CA ILE A 39 6.27 14.98 3.61
C ILE A 39 6.40 16.09 2.55
N ILE A 40 7.37 15.97 1.64
CA ILE A 40 7.56 16.92 0.53
C ILE A 40 6.28 16.98 -0.33
N GLY A 41 5.72 15.82 -0.68
CA GLY A 41 4.49 15.74 -1.47
C GLY A 41 3.30 16.44 -0.79
N ILE A 42 3.13 16.26 0.52
CA ILE A 42 2.09 16.94 1.31
C ILE A 42 2.30 18.47 1.26
N VAL A 43 3.53 18.95 1.47
CA VAL A 43 3.83 20.40 1.42
C VAL A 43 3.53 20.98 0.04
N VAL A 44 3.92 20.28 -1.03
CA VAL A 44 3.64 20.71 -2.41
C VAL A 44 2.14 20.74 -2.69
N LEU A 45 1.38 19.72 -2.26
CA LEU A 45 -0.08 19.70 -2.43
C LEU A 45 -0.76 20.85 -1.70
N PHE A 46 -0.34 21.15 -0.47
CA PHE A 46 -0.85 22.31 0.27
C PHE A 46 -0.50 23.63 -0.42
N TYR A 47 0.75 23.79 -0.89
CA TYR A 47 1.17 24.99 -1.60
C TYR A 47 0.35 25.21 -2.87
N ILE A 48 0.18 24.18 -3.71
CA ILE A 48 -0.60 24.27 -4.95
C ILE A 48 -2.07 24.59 -4.61
N THR A 49 -2.64 23.92 -3.62
CA THR A 49 -4.02 24.18 -3.20
C THR A 49 -4.17 25.63 -2.73
N TYR A 50 -3.26 26.12 -1.88
CA TYR A 50 -3.31 27.49 -1.38
C TYR A 50 -3.14 28.54 -2.47
N ALA A 51 -2.18 28.35 -3.38
CA ALA A 51 -1.83 29.33 -4.42
C ALA A 51 -2.86 29.40 -5.56
N TYR A 52 -3.50 28.28 -5.90
CA TYR A 52 -4.34 28.18 -7.11
C TYR A 52 -5.83 27.91 -6.84
N ALA A 53 -6.24 27.58 -5.60
CA ALA A 53 -7.66 27.37 -5.30
C ALA A 53 -8.44 28.70 -5.31
N THR A 54 -9.38 28.81 -6.24
CA THR A 54 -10.29 29.97 -6.36
C THR A 54 -11.66 29.74 -5.73
N THR A 55 -12.02 28.50 -5.39
CA THR A 55 -13.35 28.15 -4.84
C THR A 55 -13.23 27.18 -3.68
N SER A 56 -14.24 27.16 -2.80
CA SER A 56 -14.29 26.23 -1.65
C SER A 56 -14.16 24.75 -2.06
N ILE A 57 -14.64 24.40 -3.26
CA ILE A 57 -14.51 23.02 -3.75
C ILE A 57 -13.07 22.68 -4.12
N HIS A 58 -12.27 23.62 -4.62
CA HIS A 58 -10.85 23.38 -4.89
C HIS A 58 -10.09 23.09 -3.59
N TYR A 59 -10.39 23.82 -2.51
CA TYR A 59 -9.81 23.53 -1.18
C TYR A 59 -10.22 22.15 -0.67
N LEU A 60 -11.50 21.78 -0.81
CA LEU A 60 -11.99 20.45 -0.43
C LEU A 60 -11.28 19.34 -1.22
N LEU A 61 -11.09 19.53 -2.52
CA LEU A 61 -10.38 18.57 -3.37
C LEU A 61 -8.89 18.46 -3.03
N GLY A 62 -8.23 19.58 -2.72
CA GLY A 62 -6.85 19.57 -2.23
C GLY A 62 -6.70 18.78 -0.93
N LEU A 63 -7.64 18.95 0.01
CA LEU A 63 -7.69 18.19 1.25
C LEU A 63 -7.92 16.68 0.99
N LEU A 64 -8.93 16.34 0.18
CA LEU A 64 -9.22 14.95 -0.17
C LEU A 64 -8.06 14.27 -0.89
N GLY A 65 -7.39 14.98 -1.82
CA GLY A 65 -6.19 14.49 -2.50
C GLY A 65 -5.04 14.22 -1.53
N THR A 66 -4.83 15.12 -0.55
CA THR A 66 -3.82 14.92 0.50
C THR A 66 -4.13 13.71 1.37
N ILE A 67 -5.40 13.53 1.78
CA ILE A 67 -5.84 12.35 2.54
C ILE A 67 -5.60 11.08 1.72
N LEU A 68 -6.01 11.06 0.44
CA LEU A 68 -5.82 9.91 -0.44
C LEU A 68 -4.34 9.56 -0.60
N TYR A 69 -3.47 10.55 -0.72
CA TYR A 69 -2.03 10.36 -0.82
C TYR A 69 -1.45 9.70 0.45
N ILE A 70 -1.85 10.17 1.62
CA ILE A 70 -1.44 9.59 2.91
C ILE A 70 -1.96 8.14 3.05
N VAL A 71 -3.24 7.90 2.78
CA VAL A 71 -3.84 6.56 2.89
C VAL A 71 -3.15 5.58 1.93
N SER A 72 -2.86 6.01 0.70
CA SER A 72 -2.14 5.20 -0.29
C SER A 72 -0.73 4.83 0.20
N TYR A 73 -0.03 5.77 0.84
CA TYR A 73 1.27 5.49 1.45
C TYR A 73 1.17 4.43 2.56
N LEU A 74 0.12 4.46 3.39
CA LEU A 74 -0.07 3.53 4.52
C LEU A 74 -0.52 2.12 4.10
N LYS A 75 -1.02 1.94 2.88
CA LYS A 75 -1.73 0.72 2.42
C LYS A 75 -0.84 -0.51 2.19
N ASN A 76 0.47 -0.35 2.09
CA ASN A 76 1.33 -1.48 1.68
C ASN A 76 1.58 -2.46 2.84
N GLY A 77 1.37 -3.75 2.61
CA GLY A 77 1.64 -4.81 3.58
C GLY A 77 0.85 -6.09 3.31
N ILE A 78 0.72 -6.92 4.34
CA ILE A 78 -0.02 -8.19 4.32
C ILE A 78 -1.37 -7.99 5.01
N THR A 79 -2.44 -8.41 4.34
CA THR A 79 -3.80 -8.48 4.91
C THR A 79 -4.18 -9.93 5.14
N SER A 80 -5.28 -10.19 5.84
CA SER A 80 -5.83 -11.54 5.96
C SER A 80 -6.30 -12.15 4.63
N LYS A 81 -6.42 -11.35 3.56
CA LYS A 81 -6.97 -11.78 2.27
C LYS A 81 -5.95 -11.83 1.14
N GLY A 82 -4.74 -11.34 1.36
CA GLY A 82 -3.73 -11.18 0.32
C GLY A 82 -2.72 -10.08 0.59
N PHE A 83 -1.85 -9.84 -0.40
CA PHE A 83 -0.90 -8.74 -0.40
C PHE A 83 -1.57 -7.44 -0.84
N ALA A 84 -1.39 -6.37 -0.07
CA ALA A 84 -1.78 -5.02 -0.44
C ALA A 84 -0.55 -4.21 -0.86
N SER A 85 -0.61 -3.58 -2.03
CA SER A 85 0.47 -2.75 -2.54
C SER A 85 -0.07 -1.61 -3.41
N CYS A 86 0.76 -0.60 -3.64
CA CYS A 86 0.50 0.51 -4.54
C CYS A 86 1.40 0.47 -5.79
N TYR A 87 2.19 -0.59 -6.00
CA TYR A 87 3.16 -0.66 -7.09
C TYR A 87 2.52 -1.17 -8.41
N ARG A 88 2.79 -0.49 -9.54
CA ARG A 88 2.38 -0.84 -10.91
C ARG A 88 0.90 -1.23 -11.07
N CYS A 89 -0.01 -0.48 -10.44
CA CYS A 89 -1.47 -0.69 -10.52
C CYS A 89 -2.00 -2.02 -9.93
N LEU A 90 -1.15 -2.83 -9.28
CA LEU A 90 -1.61 -3.99 -8.51
C LEU A 90 -1.97 -3.54 -7.09
N HIS A 91 -3.16 -2.96 -6.95
CA HIS A 91 -3.66 -2.43 -5.67
C HIS A 91 -3.78 -3.51 -4.58
N PHE A 92 -4.04 -4.76 -5.00
CA PHE A 92 -4.30 -5.89 -4.14
C PHE A 92 -4.14 -7.21 -4.90
N VAL A 93 -3.39 -8.16 -4.35
CA VAL A 93 -3.25 -9.52 -4.88
C VAL A 93 -3.82 -10.49 -3.85
N PRO A 94 -5.01 -11.07 -4.09
CA PRO A 94 -5.59 -12.05 -3.18
C PRO A 94 -4.75 -13.34 -3.17
N TRP A 95 -4.79 -14.09 -2.07
CA TRP A 95 -3.98 -15.30 -1.90
C TRP A 95 -4.14 -16.32 -3.04
N ASN A 96 -5.36 -16.53 -3.52
CA ASN A 96 -5.66 -17.45 -4.63
C ASN A 96 -5.14 -17.01 -6.01
N LYS A 97 -4.54 -15.82 -6.11
CA LYS A 97 -3.89 -15.30 -7.32
C LYS A 97 -2.38 -15.10 -7.13
N VAL A 98 -1.83 -15.54 -6.00
CA VAL A 98 -0.39 -15.57 -5.78
C VAL A 98 0.17 -16.79 -6.50
N GLU A 99 1.16 -16.55 -7.35
CA GLU A 99 1.83 -17.57 -8.16
C GLU A 99 3.15 -17.99 -7.51
N GLU A 100 3.84 -17.06 -6.85
CA GLU A 100 5.17 -17.33 -6.27
C GLU A 100 5.48 -16.31 -5.16
N VAL A 101 6.16 -16.75 -4.11
CA VAL A 101 6.63 -15.92 -3.01
C VAL A 101 8.08 -16.27 -2.67
N HIS A 102 8.99 -15.31 -2.82
CA HIS A 102 10.37 -15.40 -2.36
C HIS A 102 10.55 -14.64 -1.06
N ILE A 103 11.13 -15.31 -0.06
CA ILE A 103 11.47 -14.71 1.23
C ILE A 103 12.98 -14.68 1.34
N LYS A 104 13.54 -13.47 1.48
CA LYS A 104 14.96 -13.26 1.74
C LYS A 104 15.16 -12.58 3.09
N GLN A 105 15.98 -13.19 3.93
CA GLN A 105 16.35 -12.66 5.25
C GLN A 105 17.72 -11.97 5.15
N GLU A 106 17.75 -10.66 5.36
CA GLU A 106 18.98 -9.87 5.48
C GLU A 106 18.89 -9.02 6.76
N LYS A 107 19.16 -7.71 6.70
CA LYS A 107 18.90 -6.77 7.82
C LYS A 107 17.40 -6.53 8.08
N SER A 108 16.57 -6.88 7.09
CA SER A 108 15.11 -6.81 7.10
C SER A 108 14.59 -7.99 6.30
N ILE A 109 13.36 -8.44 6.56
CA ILE A 109 12.73 -9.48 5.77
C ILE A 109 12.24 -8.85 4.48
N LYS A 110 12.71 -9.35 3.35
CA LYS A 110 12.25 -8.94 2.04
C LYS A 110 11.38 -10.05 1.46
N ILE A 111 10.11 -9.72 1.19
CA ILE A 111 9.18 -10.62 0.50
C ILE A 111 8.98 -10.09 -0.91
N SER A 112 9.35 -10.91 -1.90
CA SER A 112 9.03 -10.66 -3.30
C SER A 112 7.93 -11.61 -3.70
N TYR A 113 6.86 -11.13 -4.31
CA TYR A 113 5.76 -12.00 -4.75
C TYR A 113 5.41 -11.72 -6.21
N LEU A 114 4.97 -12.77 -6.90
CA LEU A 114 4.38 -12.74 -8.23
C LEU A 114 2.90 -13.13 -8.10
N GLY A 115 2.03 -12.39 -8.78
CA GLY A 115 0.62 -12.77 -8.85
C GLY A 115 -0.23 -11.75 -9.56
N ASN A 116 -1.32 -12.23 -10.17
CA ASN A 116 -2.26 -11.41 -10.93
C ASN A 116 -1.56 -10.58 -12.04
N GLY A 117 -0.58 -11.17 -12.72
CA GLY A 117 0.11 -10.57 -13.87
C GLY A 117 1.23 -9.59 -13.55
N GLY A 118 1.69 -9.50 -12.30
CA GLY A 118 2.87 -8.70 -11.99
C GLY A 118 3.53 -9.06 -10.66
N SER A 119 4.74 -8.53 -10.48
CA SER A 119 5.55 -8.77 -9.30
C SER A 119 5.77 -7.51 -8.49
N ASN A 120 5.94 -7.68 -7.18
CA ASN A 120 6.25 -6.60 -6.29
C ASN A 120 7.08 -7.08 -5.08
N ARG A 121 7.66 -6.13 -4.35
CA ARG A 121 8.52 -6.37 -3.19
C ARG A 121 8.04 -5.56 -2.00
N LEU A 122 7.98 -6.21 -0.84
CA LEU A 122 7.63 -5.61 0.44
C LEU A 122 8.75 -5.91 1.43
N TYR A 123 8.97 -4.97 2.35
CA TYR A 123 9.98 -5.08 3.40
C TYR A 123 9.29 -5.15 4.75
N PHE A 124 9.79 -5.96 5.67
CA PHE A 124 9.22 -6.15 7.00
C PHE A 124 10.32 -6.23 8.06
N LYS A 125 9.92 -5.96 9.30
CA LYS A 125 10.82 -6.08 10.45
C LYS A 125 11.06 -7.55 10.74
N GLU A 126 12.28 -7.87 11.15
CA GLU A 126 12.69 -9.24 11.50
C GLU A 126 11.77 -9.88 12.56
N LYS A 127 11.32 -9.11 13.55
CA LYS A 127 10.39 -9.56 14.59
C LYS A 127 9.03 -10.06 14.08
N ASP A 128 8.64 -9.69 12.85
CA ASP A 128 7.37 -10.08 12.26
C ASP A 128 7.51 -11.39 11.46
N TYR A 129 8.72 -11.99 11.40
CA TYR A 129 9.02 -13.19 10.59
C TYR A 129 8.09 -14.36 10.87
N ASP A 130 8.00 -14.80 12.12
CA ASP A 130 7.20 -15.98 12.49
C ASP A 130 5.73 -15.81 12.07
N LYS A 131 5.19 -14.60 12.31
CA LYS A 131 3.83 -14.23 11.92
C LYS A 131 3.64 -14.19 10.41
N ILE A 132 4.65 -13.76 9.65
CA ILE A 132 4.62 -13.78 8.19
C ILE A 132 4.56 -15.23 7.70
N ILE A 133 5.45 -16.10 8.21
CA ILE A 133 5.51 -17.51 7.81
C ILE A 133 4.19 -18.22 8.14
N GLU A 134 3.64 -17.98 9.34
CA GLU A 134 2.32 -18.48 9.74
C GLU A 134 1.25 -18.11 8.72
N ILE A 135 1.06 -16.81 8.42
CA ILE A 135 0.05 -16.34 7.46
C ILE A 135 0.27 -16.95 6.07
N LEU A 136 1.51 -17.03 5.61
CA LEU A 136 1.81 -17.60 4.28
C LEU A 136 1.50 -19.09 4.24
N SER A 137 1.88 -19.85 5.27
CA SER A 137 1.62 -21.29 5.35
C SER A 137 0.14 -21.64 5.47
N GLU A 138 -0.67 -20.77 6.09
CA GLU A 138 -2.12 -20.96 6.20
C GLU A 138 -2.85 -20.67 4.89
N ASN A 139 -2.32 -19.79 4.04
CA ASN A 139 -3.03 -19.25 2.88
C ASN A 139 -2.47 -19.70 1.52
N LEU A 140 -1.25 -20.23 1.48
CA LEU A 140 -0.56 -20.65 0.27
C LEU A 140 -0.11 -22.11 0.38
N VAL A 141 -0.03 -22.78 -0.76
CA VAL A 141 0.58 -24.11 -0.83
C VAL A 141 2.10 -23.95 -0.68
N ASN A 142 2.73 -24.82 0.11
CA ASN A 142 4.14 -24.70 0.51
C ASN A 142 5.12 -24.66 -0.68
N ASP A 143 4.75 -25.24 -1.83
CA ASP A 143 5.56 -25.24 -3.06
C ASP A 143 5.66 -23.86 -3.72
N LEU A 144 4.75 -22.93 -3.39
CA LEU A 144 4.81 -21.54 -3.86
C LEU A 144 5.75 -20.66 -3.02
N ILE A 145 6.23 -21.15 -1.88
CA ILE A 145 7.07 -20.40 -0.94
C ILE A 145 8.52 -20.84 -1.10
N ILE A 146 9.35 -19.94 -1.61
CA ILE A 146 10.78 -20.15 -1.81
C ILE A 146 11.53 -19.31 -0.78
N ILE A 147 12.28 -19.97 0.10
CA ILE A 147 13.12 -19.30 1.10
C ILE A 147 14.55 -19.27 0.55
N ASP A 148 15.01 -18.06 0.20
CA ASP A 148 16.37 -17.86 -0.29
C ASP A 148 17.33 -17.82 0.90
N HIS A 149 18.11 -18.88 1.09
CA HIS A 149 19.25 -18.88 2.01
C HIS A 149 20.46 -18.26 1.30
N ASN A 150 21.10 -17.27 1.95
CA ASN A 150 22.37 -16.69 1.48
C ASN A 150 23.52 -17.70 1.56
#